data_AF-A0A1M4Z0N4-F1
#
_entry.id   AF-A0A1M4Z0N4-F1
#
_cell.length_a   1.000
_cell.length_b   1.000
_cell.length_c   1.000
_cell.angle_alpha   90.00
_cell.angle_beta   90.00
_cell.angle_gamma   90.00
#
_symmetry.space_group_name_H-M   'P 1'
#
loop_
_entity.id
_entity.type
_entity.pdbx_description
1 polymer ?
#
loop_
_entity_poly.entity_id
_entity_poly.type
_entity_poly.pdbx_seq_one_letter_code
_entity_poly.pdbx_strand_id
1 'polypeptide(L)'
;MQGNITLGFYVPGQSFIHRLDPRTKILACLAMTMAVLFCNHPAGFAALSLVTLLALGLARVTPQLLLGILRPFGIFLVLALLLQLLFTPGRPLMMLGPLQLTREGVHFGFQLLWRLVLLIISGSLLTLTTSPLMITAALEDLLKPFRRVGVPVFELAMMMSIALRFVPTLLEEAQQIIRAQQSRGAAFTRGRLVQRVQGLVTLLVPLFASAFRRADELATAMEIRCYRPGANRTRMHQLRFHCRDYAVLAGTGVLFLIVLVMRWWG
;
A
#
# COMPACT_ATOMS: atom_id res chain seq x y z
N MET A 1 -11.54 -14.59 22.44
CA MET A 1 -11.09 -13.29 21.89
C MET A 1 -10.60 -13.53 20.47
N GLN A 2 -11.48 -13.34 19.49
CA GLN A 2 -11.18 -13.52 18.07
C GLN A 2 -10.21 -12.41 17.64
N GLY A 3 -8.92 -12.73 17.57
CA GLY A 3 -7.97 -11.89 16.86
C GLY A 3 -8.34 -11.95 15.39
N ASN A 4 -9.19 -11.02 14.94
CA ASN A 4 -9.35 -10.74 13.52
C ASN A 4 -7.95 -10.44 13.00
N ILE A 5 -7.37 -11.40 12.30
CA ILE A 5 -6.18 -11.20 11.49
C ILE A 5 -6.68 -10.34 10.32
N THR A 6 -6.86 -9.05 10.58
CA THR A 6 -7.13 -8.05 9.55
C THR A 6 -5.87 -8.03 8.70
N LEU A 7 -5.88 -8.80 7.62
CA LEU A 7 -4.92 -8.66 6.54
C LEU A 7 -4.93 -7.19 6.12
N GLY A 8 -3.87 -6.48 6.55
CA GLY A 8 -3.49 -5.14 6.13
C GLY A 8 -4.61 -4.09 6.09
N PHE A 9 -4.66 -3.23 7.11
CA PHE A 9 -5.12 -1.83 7.08
C PHE A 9 -6.42 -1.45 6.33
N TYR A 10 -7.26 -2.35 5.84
CA TYR A 10 -8.52 -1.97 5.21
C TYR A 10 -9.58 -1.73 6.29
N VAL A 11 -10.10 -0.50 6.35
CA VAL A 11 -11.21 -0.17 7.25
C VAL A 11 -12.49 -0.15 6.42
N PRO A 12 -13.43 -1.08 6.63
CA PRO A 12 -14.68 -1.06 5.89
C PRO A 12 -15.47 0.21 6.23
N GLY A 13 -15.62 1.09 5.25
CA GLY A 13 -16.36 2.35 5.37
C GLY A 13 -17.33 2.56 4.20
N GLN A 14 -18.38 3.36 4.42
CA GLN A 14 -19.38 3.69 3.39
C GLN A 14 -19.18 5.09 2.75
N SER A 15 -18.02 5.72 2.94
CA SER A 15 -17.83 7.11 2.52
C SER A 15 -17.67 7.26 1.01
N PHE A 16 -17.72 8.50 0.51
CA PHE A 16 -17.70 8.80 -0.94
C PHE A 16 -16.50 8.16 -1.63
N ILE A 17 -15.32 8.25 -0.99
CA ILE A 17 -14.10 7.65 -1.51
C ILE A 17 -14.18 6.13 -1.51
N HIS A 18 -14.78 5.48 -0.49
CA HIS A 18 -14.88 4.02 -0.49
C HIS A 18 -15.67 3.48 -1.69
N ARG A 19 -16.67 4.24 -2.17
CA ARG A 19 -17.53 3.87 -3.30
C ARG A 19 -16.94 4.14 -4.69
N LEU A 20 -15.81 4.84 -4.79
CA LEU A 20 -15.14 5.06 -6.07
C LEU A 20 -14.57 3.76 -6.63
N ASP A 21 -14.43 3.70 -7.96
CA ASP A 21 -13.79 2.57 -8.61
C ASP A 21 -12.33 2.44 -8.14
N PRO A 22 -11.87 1.23 -7.75
CA PRO A 22 -10.50 1.00 -7.34
C PRO A 22 -9.45 1.42 -8.37
N ARG A 23 -9.76 1.32 -9.68
CA ARG A 23 -8.88 1.78 -10.76
C ARG A 23 -8.65 3.30 -10.69
N THR A 24 -9.72 4.05 -10.45
CA THR A 24 -9.68 5.51 -10.27
C THR A 24 -8.82 5.88 -9.08
N LYS A 25 -8.96 5.17 -7.95
CA LYS A 25 -8.17 5.43 -6.74
C LYS A 25 -6.68 5.18 -6.96
N ILE A 26 -6.32 4.09 -7.65
CA ILE A 26 -4.91 3.77 -7.97
C ILE A 26 -4.33 4.87 -8.86
N LEU A 27 -5.02 5.23 -9.94
CA LEU A 27 -4.57 6.29 -10.86
C LEU A 27 -4.48 7.66 -10.18
N ALA A 28 -5.48 8.02 -9.37
CA ALA A 28 -5.49 9.26 -8.60
C ALA A 28 -4.36 9.29 -7.56
N CYS A 29 -4.12 8.17 -6.86
CA CYS A 29 -3.01 8.04 -5.92
C CYS A 29 -1.67 8.20 -6.63
N LEU A 30 -1.50 7.57 -7.80
CA LEU A 30 -0.29 7.67 -8.61
C LEU A 30 -0.07 9.09 -9.17
N ALA A 31 -1.13 9.74 -9.65
CA ALA A 31 -1.08 11.14 -10.07
C ALA A 31 -0.69 12.05 -8.90
N MET A 32 -1.26 11.81 -7.72
CA MET A 32 -0.96 12.59 -6.51
C MET A 32 0.48 12.40 -6.04
N THR A 33 1.00 11.16 -6.01
CA THR A 33 2.39 10.91 -5.64
C THR A 33 3.35 11.56 -6.63
N MET A 34 3.08 11.47 -7.94
CA MET A 34 3.87 12.15 -8.96
C MET A 34 3.81 13.68 -8.80
N ALA A 35 2.63 14.26 -8.52
CA ALA A 35 2.49 15.69 -8.28
C ALA A 35 3.33 16.15 -7.06
N VAL A 36 3.28 15.40 -5.95
CA VAL A 36 4.03 15.70 -4.73
C VAL A 36 5.56 15.61 -4.96
N LEU A 37 6.02 14.66 -5.78
CA LEU A 37 7.44 14.51 -6.12
C LEU A 37 7.96 15.65 -6.99
N PHE A 38 7.16 16.12 -7.94
CA PHE A 38 7.57 17.20 -8.86
C PHE A 38 7.31 18.61 -8.33
N CYS A 39 6.56 18.76 -7.23
CA CYS A 39 6.29 20.06 -6.63
C CYS A 39 7.51 20.62 -5.88
N ASN A 40 7.99 21.79 -6.30
CA ASN A 40 9.07 22.53 -5.61
C ASN A 40 8.60 23.88 -5.00
N HIS A 41 7.42 24.36 -5.38
CA HIS A 41 6.90 25.66 -4.96
C HIS A 41 6.00 25.55 -3.71
N PRO A 42 6.09 26.47 -2.72
CA PRO A 42 5.27 26.44 -1.50
C PRO A 42 3.76 26.48 -1.80
N ALA A 43 3.34 27.26 -2.80
CA ALA A 43 1.92 27.31 -3.22
C ALA A 43 1.40 25.95 -3.73
N GLY A 44 2.25 25.17 -4.41
CA GLY A 44 1.89 23.83 -4.88
C GLY A 44 1.71 22.85 -3.71
N PHE A 45 2.57 22.93 -2.70
CA PHE A 45 2.42 22.14 -1.47
C PHE A 45 1.14 22.48 -0.71
N ALA A 46 0.74 23.76 -0.68
CA ALA A 46 -0.53 24.18 -0.08
C ALA A 46 -1.73 23.59 -0.85
N ALA A 47 -1.74 23.68 -2.18
CA ALA A 47 -2.80 23.11 -3.01
C ALA A 47 -2.90 21.58 -2.84
N LEU A 48 -1.76 20.87 -2.85
CA LEU A 48 -1.71 19.42 -2.64
C LEU A 48 -2.21 19.06 -1.24
N SER A 49 -1.81 19.81 -0.21
CA SER A 49 -2.29 19.58 1.15
C SER A 49 -3.80 19.75 1.27
N LEU A 50 -4.38 20.79 0.65
CA LEU A 50 -5.83 21.02 0.63
C LEU A 50 -6.56 19.84 0.00
N VAL A 51 -6.08 19.35 -1.14
CA VAL A 51 -6.67 18.17 -1.81
C VAL A 51 -6.56 16.92 -0.94
N THR A 52 -5.42 16.66 -0.29
CA THR A 52 -5.30 15.52 0.63
C THR A 52 -6.22 15.63 1.85
N LEU A 53 -6.41 16.83 2.41
CA LEU A 53 -7.30 17.06 3.54
C LEU A 53 -8.77 16.89 3.14
N LEU A 54 -9.16 17.40 1.97
CA LEU A 54 -10.49 17.17 1.41
C LEU A 54 -10.72 15.67 1.17
N ALA A 55 -9.73 14.95 0.65
CA ALA A 55 -9.82 13.52 0.45
C ALA A 55 -9.97 12.76 1.79
N LEU A 56 -9.21 13.12 2.83
CA LEU A 56 -9.36 12.56 4.18
C LEU A 56 -10.75 12.82 4.76
N GLY A 57 -11.28 14.05 4.60
CA GLY A 57 -12.62 14.42 5.04
C GLY A 57 -13.72 13.65 4.30
N LEU A 58 -13.61 13.54 2.98
CA LEU A 58 -14.53 12.75 2.15
C LEU A 58 -14.43 11.25 2.44
N ALA A 59 -13.25 10.76 2.83
CA ALA A 59 -13.06 9.38 3.30
C ALA A 59 -13.61 9.15 4.71
N ARG A 60 -13.92 10.21 5.47
CA ARG A 60 -14.29 10.19 6.90
C ARG A 60 -13.25 9.50 7.77
N VAL A 61 -11.97 9.79 7.52
CA VAL A 61 -10.87 9.24 8.31
C VAL A 61 -10.76 9.99 9.63
N THR A 62 -10.86 9.28 10.74
CA THR A 62 -10.69 9.85 12.09
C THR A 62 -9.24 10.32 12.29
N PRO A 63 -9.00 11.50 12.91
CA PRO A 63 -7.63 12.00 13.15
C PRO A 63 -6.78 11.06 14.02
N GLN A 64 -7.39 10.26 14.89
CA GLN A 64 -6.71 9.21 15.65
C GLN A 64 -6.08 8.14 14.75
N LEU A 65 -6.77 7.79 13.66
CA LEU A 65 -6.27 6.84 12.69
C LEU A 65 -5.11 7.44 11.88
N LEU A 66 -5.18 8.74 11.55
CA LEU A 66 -4.08 9.47 10.92
C LEU A 66 -2.81 9.47 11.78
N LEU A 67 -2.94 9.71 13.09
CA LEU A 67 -1.83 9.62 14.04
C LEU A 67 -1.26 8.20 14.13
N GLY A 68 -2.12 7.18 14.08
CA GLY A 68 -1.70 5.78 14.03
C GLY A 68 -0.86 5.44 12.80
N ILE A 69 -1.17 6.03 11.64
CA ILE A 69 -0.41 5.87 10.40
C ILE A 69 0.95 6.55 10.50
N LEU A 70 1.01 7.79 11.02
CA LEU A 70 2.24 8.58 11.05
C LEU A 70 3.23 8.11 12.14
N ARG A 71 2.73 7.52 13.24
CA ARG A 71 3.55 7.08 14.37
C ARG A 71 4.73 6.15 14.02
N PRO A 72 4.57 5.06 13.23
CA PRO A 72 5.70 4.20 12.85
C PRO A 72 6.73 4.94 11.97
N PHE A 73 6.29 5.93 11.19
CA PHE A 73 7.19 6.75 10.37
C PHE A 73 7.81 7.92 11.12
N GLY A 74 7.37 8.20 12.35
CA GLY A 74 7.83 9.35 13.14
C GLY A 74 9.35 9.38 13.33
N ILE A 75 9.96 8.22 13.61
CA ILE A 75 11.43 8.11 13.76
C ILE A 75 12.13 8.51 12.44
N PHE A 76 11.66 8.01 11.31
CA PHE A 76 12.22 8.34 10.00
C PHE A 76 12.01 9.81 9.62
N LEU A 77 10.85 10.39 9.93
CA LEU A 77 10.54 11.80 9.67
C LEU A 77 11.43 12.74 10.49
N VAL A 78 11.60 12.45 11.78
CA VAL A 78 12.48 13.23 12.67
C VAL A 78 13.94 13.09 12.23
N LEU A 79 14.39 11.88 11.90
CA LEU A 79 15.74 11.65 11.42
C LEU A 79 15.99 12.40 10.10
N ALA A 80 15.07 12.36 9.14
CA ALA A 80 15.19 13.08 7.89
C ALA A 80 15.26 14.60 8.10
N LEU A 81 14.43 15.14 9.00
CA LEU A 81 14.46 16.56 9.35
C LEU A 81 15.80 16.95 10.00
N LEU A 82 16.28 16.17 10.97
CA LEU A 82 17.56 16.40 11.64
C LEU A 82 18.72 16.35 10.64
N LEU A 83 18.76 15.34 9.78
CA LEU A 83 19.81 15.26 8.76
C LEU A 83 19.80 16.49 7.84
N GLN A 84 18.64 16.92 7.38
CA GLN A 84 18.56 18.13 6.54
C GLN A 84 18.97 19.38 7.33
N LEU A 85 18.62 19.46 8.61
CA LEU A 85 18.95 20.60 9.46
C LEU A 85 20.46 20.71 9.76
N LEU A 86 21.14 19.57 9.95
CA LEU A 86 22.56 19.51 10.32
C LEU A 86 23.50 19.49 9.10
N PHE A 87 23.10 18.92 7.97
CA PHE A 87 23.97 18.67 6.81
C PHE A 87 23.71 19.57 5.59
N THR A 88 22.75 20.50 5.66
CA THR A 88 22.51 21.43 4.54
C THR A 88 23.42 22.67 4.65
N PRO A 89 24.35 22.89 3.70
CA PRO A 89 25.15 24.10 3.68
C PRO A 89 24.30 25.32 3.34
N GLY A 90 24.57 26.46 3.99
CA GLY A 90 23.76 27.67 3.85
C GLY A 90 24.19 28.78 4.79
N ARG A 91 23.35 29.81 4.93
CA ARG A 91 23.56 30.94 5.83
C ARG A 91 23.32 30.50 7.29
N PRO A 92 24.34 30.52 8.15
CA PRO A 92 24.20 30.06 9.53
C PRO A 92 23.33 31.03 10.33
N LEU A 93 22.24 30.54 10.92
CA LEU A 93 21.45 31.26 11.92
C LEU A 93 22.05 31.09 13.32
N MET A 94 22.59 29.91 13.61
CA MET A 94 23.15 29.57 14.92
C MET A 94 24.29 28.57 14.72
N MET A 95 25.46 28.86 15.29
CA MET A 95 26.59 27.94 15.28
C MET A 95 26.66 27.21 16.62
N LEU A 96 26.40 25.90 16.62
CA LEU A 96 26.69 25.02 17.75
C LEU A 96 27.90 24.14 17.38
N GLY A 97 29.10 24.72 17.40
CA GLY A 97 30.34 24.02 17.08
C GLY A 97 30.45 23.62 15.59
N PRO A 98 30.81 22.36 15.24
CA PRO A 98 30.88 21.92 13.83
C PRO A 98 29.50 21.79 13.17
N LEU A 99 28.41 21.93 13.94
CA LEU A 99 27.04 21.87 13.48
C LEU A 99 26.51 23.29 13.28
N GLN A 100 26.29 23.66 12.03
CA GLN A 100 25.74 24.95 11.66
C GLN A 100 24.25 24.79 11.35
N LEU A 101 23.41 25.44 12.14
CA LEU A 101 21.98 25.52 11.86
C LEU A 101 21.77 26.56 10.76
N THR A 102 21.44 26.12 9.54
CA THR A 102 21.29 27.01 8.38
C THR A 102 19.83 27.35 8.08
N ARG A 103 19.57 28.55 7.55
CA ARG A 103 18.21 28.96 7.13
C ARG A 103 17.65 28.03 6.06
N GLU A 104 18.53 27.65 5.14
CA GLU A 104 18.27 26.76 4.02
C GLU A 104 17.97 25.35 4.53
N GLY A 105 18.71 24.86 5.54
CA GLY A 105 18.44 23.57 6.19
C GLY A 105 17.04 23.50 6.83
N VAL A 106 16.59 24.58 7.46
CA VAL A 106 15.22 24.67 8.00
C VAL A 106 14.18 24.63 6.87
N HIS A 107 14.38 25.42 5.81
CA HIS A 107 13.42 25.51 4.71
C HIS A 107 13.32 24.19 3.93
N PHE A 108 14.45 23.62 3.51
CA PHE A 108 14.49 22.34 2.81
C PHE A 108 14.05 21.19 3.71
N GLY A 109 14.40 21.23 5.01
CA GLY A 109 13.98 20.24 5.99
C GLY A 109 12.46 20.22 6.17
N PHE A 110 11.85 21.40 6.28
CA PHE A 110 10.40 21.53 6.36
C PHE A 110 9.72 21.06 5.06
N GLN A 111 10.24 21.44 3.89
CA GLN A 111 9.70 20.99 2.60
C GLN A 111 9.79 19.47 2.45
N LEU A 112 10.91 18.86 2.84
CA LEU A 112 11.09 17.41 2.80
C LEU A 112 10.12 16.71 3.74
N LEU A 113 9.97 17.20 4.98
CA LEU A 113 9.04 16.64 5.96
C LEU A 113 7.60 16.74 5.46
N TRP A 114 7.19 17.89 4.94
CA TRP A 114 5.86 18.10 4.35
C TRP A 114 5.61 17.14 3.17
N ARG A 115 6.60 16.99 2.27
CA ARG A 115 6.55 16.06 1.14
C ARG A 115 6.35 14.62 1.62
N LEU A 116 7.14 14.16 2.59
CA LEU A 116 7.04 12.81 3.12
C LEU A 116 5.67 12.54 3.78
N VAL A 117 5.17 13.49 4.58
CA VAL A 117 3.84 13.37 5.20
C VAL A 117 2.75 13.25 4.13
N LEU A 118 2.77 14.08 3.08
CA LEU A 118 1.79 13.98 1.99
C LEU A 118 1.86 12.64 1.25
N LEU A 119 3.06 12.11 0.99
CA LEU A 119 3.23 10.80 0.36
C LEU A 119 2.67 9.67 1.22
N ILE A 120 3.00 9.68 2.52
CA ILE A 120 2.53 8.67 3.47
C ILE A 120 0.99 8.69 3.55
N ILE A 121 0.39 9.88 3.69
CA ILE A 121 -1.07 10.03 3.78
C ILE A 121 -1.74 9.58 2.49
N SER A 122 -1.23 10.00 1.33
CA SER A 122 -1.82 9.65 0.03
C SER A 122 -1.81 8.14 -0.20
N GLY A 123 -0.67 7.49 0.05
CA GLY A 123 -0.55 6.02 -0.09
C GLY A 123 -1.41 5.26 0.93
N SER A 124 -1.48 5.76 2.16
CA SER A 124 -2.28 5.14 3.23
C SER A 124 -3.78 5.27 2.96
N LEU A 125 -4.22 6.35 2.31
CA LEU A 125 -5.62 6.51 1.93
C LEU A 125 -6.07 5.40 0.96
N LEU A 126 -5.20 5.01 0.02
CA LEU A 126 -5.50 3.92 -0.90
C LEU A 126 -5.67 2.59 -0.16
N THR A 127 -4.75 2.26 0.75
CA THR A 127 -4.77 0.99 1.50
C THR A 127 -5.90 0.94 2.54
N LEU A 128 -6.30 2.08 3.10
CA LEU A 128 -7.43 2.17 4.02
C LEU A 128 -8.77 2.00 3.33
N THR A 129 -8.92 2.59 2.14
CA THR A 129 -10.21 2.70 1.45
C THR A 129 -10.45 1.63 0.39
N THR A 130 -9.47 0.76 0.13
CA THR A 130 -9.54 -0.27 -0.92
C THR A 130 -9.00 -1.60 -0.42
N SER A 131 -9.78 -2.67 -0.54
CA SER A 131 -9.34 -4.00 -0.13
C SER A 131 -8.28 -4.57 -1.08
N PRO A 132 -7.37 -5.44 -0.60
CA PRO A 132 -6.31 -6.03 -1.43
C PRO A 132 -6.84 -6.79 -2.67
N LEU A 133 -8.00 -7.44 -2.55
CA LEU A 133 -8.68 -8.11 -3.67
C LEU A 133 -9.12 -7.11 -4.75
N MET A 134 -9.62 -5.93 -4.35
CA MET A 134 -10.03 -4.89 -5.29
C MET A 134 -8.83 -4.19 -5.94
N ILE A 135 -7.72 -4.04 -5.21
CA ILE A 135 -6.46 -3.52 -5.76
C ILE A 135 -5.93 -4.45 -6.85
N THR A 136 -5.89 -5.76 -6.61
CA THR A 136 -5.42 -6.74 -7.59
C THR A 136 -6.33 -6.81 -8.82
N ALA A 137 -7.66 -6.79 -8.64
CA ALA A 137 -8.60 -6.74 -9.75
C ALA A 137 -8.45 -5.44 -10.59
N ALA A 138 -8.25 -4.30 -9.95
CA ALA A 138 -8.01 -3.05 -10.68
C ALA A 138 -6.67 -3.05 -11.41
N LEU A 139 -5.62 -3.59 -10.79
CA LEU A 139 -4.31 -3.70 -11.42
C LEU A 139 -4.36 -4.63 -12.65
N GLU A 140 -5.09 -5.74 -12.58
CA GLU A 140 -5.32 -6.62 -13.73
C GLU A 140 -5.90 -5.84 -14.91
N ASP A 141 -6.92 -5.02 -14.68
CA ASP A 141 -7.57 -4.28 -15.75
C ASP A 141 -6.73 -3.11 -16.28
N LEU A 142 -5.92 -2.48 -15.43
CA LEU A 142 -4.93 -1.48 -15.84
C LEU A 142 -3.79 -2.11 -16.65
N LEU A 143 -3.44 -3.37 -16.38
CA LEU A 143 -2.40 -4.11 -17.10
C LEU A 143 -2.90 -4.76 -18.40
N LYS A 144 -4.22 -4.89 -18.59
CA LYS A 144 -4.83 -5.47 -19.80
C LYS A 144 -4.24 -4.97 -21.15
N PRO A 145 -3.92 -3.69 -21.40
CA PRO A 145 -3.28 -3.26 -22.65
C PRO A 145 -1.90 -3.89 -22.87
N PHE A 146 -1.15 -4.20 -21.81
CA PHE A 146 0.16 -4.87 -21.89
C PHE A 146 0.07 -6.32 -22.35
N ARG A 147 -1.14 -6.90 -22.45
CA ARG A 147 -1.36 -8.21 -23.10
C ARG A 147 -0.83 -8.23 -24.54
N ARG A 148 -0.87 -7.10 -25.24
CA ARG A 148 -0.33 -6.98 -26.61
C ARG A 148 1.20 -7.14 -26.68
N VAL A 149 1.88 -6.91 -25.55
CA VAL A 149 3.34 -7.03 -25.42
C VAL A 149 3.74 -8.43 -24.90
N GLY A 150 2.81 -9.38 -24.86
CA GLY A 150 3.06 -10.76 -24.44
C GLY A 150 2.95 -11.01 -22.93
N VAL A 151 2.50 -10.03 -22.13
CA VAL A 151 2.33 -10.22 -20.68
C VAL A 151 1.08 -11.08 -20.40
N PRO A 152 1.20 -12.20 -19.64
CA PRO A 152 0.07 -13.08 -19.28
C PRO A 152 -0.74 -12.51 -18.11
N VAL A 153 -1.39 -11.36 -18.34
CA VAL A 153 -2.09 -10.58 -17.30
C VAL A 153 -3.19 -11.38 -16.60
N PHE A 154 -3.90 -12.24 -17.35
CA PHE A 154 -5.01 -13.03 -16.82
C PHE A 154 -4.52 -14.14 -15.88
N GLU A 155 -3.46 -14.84 -16.27
CA GLU A 155 -2.82 -15.88 -15.46
C GLU A 155 -2.26 -15.30 -14.17
N LEU A 156 -1.58 -14.14 -14.26
CA LEU A 156 -1.07 -13.42 -13.09
C LEU A 156 -2.20 -13.00 -12.14
N ALA A 157 -3.29 -12.46 -12.66
CA ALA A 157 -4.43 -12.07 -11.84
C ALA A 157 -5.08 -13.26 -11.15
N MET A 158 -5.18 -14.39 -11.85
CA MET A 158 -5.63 -15.65 -11.26
C MET A 158 -4.73 -16.11 -10.12
N MET A 159 -3.41 -16.17 -10.34
CA MET A 159 -2.44 -16.57 -9.32
C MET A 159 -2.54 -15.67 -8.09
N MET A 160 -2.66 -14.36 -8.28
CA MET A 160 -2.84 -13.39 -7.20
C MET A 160 -4.17 -13.58 -6.47
N SER A 161 -5.28 -13.82 -7.18
CA SER A 161 -6.59 -14.07 -6.57
C SER A 161 -6.60 -15.36 -5.72
N ILE A 162 -6.00 -16.43 -6.24
CA ILE A 162 -5.83 -17.70 -5.53
C ILE A 162 -4.95 -17.49 -4.30
N ALA A 163 -3.81 -16.81 -4.44
CA ALA A 163 -2.91 -16.52 -3.34
C ALA A 163 -3.61 -15.72 -2.24
N LEU A 164 -4.25 -14.59 -2.58
CA LEU A 164 -4.97 -13.76 -1.60
C LEU A 164 -6.09 -14.53 -0.88
N ARG A 165 -6.76 -15.47 -1.56
CA ARG A 165 -7.77 -16.33 -0.95
C ARG A 165 -7.16 -17.36 0.00
N PHE A 166 -5.99 -17.90 -0.31
CA PHE A 166 -5.33 -18.90 0.53
C PHE A 166 -4.55 -18.31 1.70
N VAL A 167 -4.12 -17.04 1.65
CA VAL A 167 -3.40 -16.40 2.75
C VAL A 167 -4.13 -16.53 4.11
N PRO A 168 -5.43 -16.19 4.25
CA PRO A 168 -6.16 -16.40 5.50
C PRO A 168 -6.11 -17.87 5.97
N THR A 169 -6.42 -18.80 5.07
CA THR A 169 -6.47 -20.23 5.38
C THR A 169 -5.11 -20.79 5.80
N LEU A 170 -4.02 -20.36 5.14
CA LEU A 170 -2.66 -20.75 5.49
C LEU A 170 -2.24 -20.18 6.85
N LEU A 171 -2.67 -18.96 7.19
CA LEU A 171 -2.42 -18.37 8.50
C LEU A 171 -3.16 -19.12 9.62
N GLU A 172 -4.41 -19.52 9.39
CA GLU A 172 -5.18 -20.33 10.32
C GLU A 172 -4.54 -21.71 10.53
N GLU A 173 -4.13 -22.37 9.45
CA GLU A 173 -3.45 -23.66 9.50
C GLU A 173 -2.09 -23.55 10.20
N ALA A 174 -1.31 -22.51 9.91
CA ALA A 174 -0.07 -22.22 10.63
C ALA A 174 -0.32 -22.08 12.14
N GLN A 175 -1.35 -21.33 12.54
CA GLN A 175 -1.70 -21.18 13.95
C GLN A 175 -2.13 -22.51 14.59
N GLN A 176 -2.85 -23.35 13.86
CA GLN A 176 -3.24 -24.68 14.34
C GLN A 176 -2.02 -25.59 14.53
N ILE A 177 -1.09 -25.59 13.58
CA ILE A 177 0.17 -26.34 13.68
C ILE A 177 0.99 -25.82 14.86
N ILE A 178 1.13 -24.50 15.03
CA ILE A 178 1.83 -23.89 16.17
C ILE A 178 1.24 -24.36 17.49
N ARG A 179 -0.09 -24.30 17.66
CA ARG A 179 -0.77 -24.74 18.89
C ARG A 179 -0.57 -26.24 19.16
N ALA A 180 -0.66 -27.08 18.13
CA ALA A 180 -0.44 -28.51 18.25
C ALA A 180 1.02 -28.87 18.61
N GLN A 181 1.98 -28.17 18.04
CA GLN A 181 3.40 -28.34 18.36
C GLN A 181 3.72 -27.81 19.77
N GLN A 182 3.11 -26.71 20.19
CA GLN A 182 3.22 -26.21 21.57
C GLN A 182 2.68 -27.22 22.59
N SER A 183 1.56 -27.90 22.31
CA SER A 183 1.06 -28.98 23.17
C SER A 183 1.99 -30.20 23.24
N ARG A 184 2.85 -30.39 22.22
CA ARG A 184 3.88 -31.43 22.18
C ARG A 184 5.22 -30.98 22.79
N GLY A 185 5.26 -29.80 23.40
CA GLY A 185 6.45 -29.27 24.08
C GLY A 185 7.43 -28.51 23.18
N ALA A 186 7.07 -28.22 21.92
CA ALA A 186 7.93 -27.43 21.04
C ALA A 186 7.95 -25.95 21.46
N ALA A 187 9.14 -25.42 21.76
CA ALA A 187 9.35 -24.04 22.14
C ALA A 187 9.70 -23.17 20.92
N PHE A 188 8.72 -22.41 20.40
CA PHE A 188 8.95 -21.49 19.27
C PHE A 188 9.61 -20.16 19.70
N THR A 189 9.35 -19.70 20.92
CA THR A 189 9.76 -18.36 21.38
C THR A 189 10.91 -18.40 22.39
N ARG A 190 11.13 -19.54 23.06
CA ARG A 190 12.13 -19.71 24.13
C ARG A 190 13.23 -20.69 23.70
N GLY A 191 14.48 -20.40 24.05
CA GLY A 191 15.62 -21.30 23.78
C GLY A 191 16.76 -20.68 22.94
N ARG A 192 17.80 -21.48 22.70
CA ARG A 192 18.95 -21.13 21.83
C ARG A 192 18.49 -20.99 20.37
N LEU A 193 19.23 -20.21 19.55
CA LEU A 193 18.94 -20.01 18.13
C LEU A 193 18.68 -21.33 17.37
N VAL A 194 19.45 -22.38 17.67
CA VAL A 194 19.30 -23.72 17.05
C VAL A 194 17.91 -24.33 17.33
N GLN A 195 17.39 -24.19 18.56
CA GLN A 195 16.08 -24.71 18.95
C GLN A 195 14.95 -23.94 18.25
N ARG A 196 15.12 -22.62 18.04
CA ARG A 196 14.17 -21.81 17.27
C ARG A 196 14.14 -22.19 15.80
N VAL A 197 15.30 -22.46 15.20
CA VAL A 197 15.39 -22.93 13.81
C VAL A 197 14.72 -24.29 13.64
N GLN A 198 14.97 -25.23 14.56
CA GLN A 198 14.29 -26.54 14.56
C GLN A 198 12.77 -26.39 14.69
N GLY A 199 12.30 -25.50 15.57
CA GLY A 199 10.86 -25.17 15.66
C GLY A 199 10.30 -24.60 14.36
N LEU A 200 11.04 -23.76 13.64
CA LEU A 200 10.61 -23.25 12.34
C LEU A 200 10.43 -24.38 11.31
N VAL A 201 11.35 -25.35 11.29
CA VAL A 201 11.29 -26.51 10.38
C VAL A 201 10.07 -27.38 10.67
N THR A 202 9.73 -27.63 11.94
CA THR A 202 8.55 -28.44 12.31
C THR A 202 7.23 -27.77 11.94
N LEU A 203 7.22 -26.44 11.75
CA LEU A 203 6.09 -25.69 11.21
C LEU A 203 6.07 -25.71 9.67
N LEU A 204 7.21 -25.43 9.05
CA LEU A 204 7.31 -25.27 7.59
C LEU A 204 7.01 -26.56 6.84
N VAL A 205 7.54 -27.71 7.28
CA VAL A 205 7.39 -28.97 6.55
C VAL A 205 5.90 -29.38 6.41
N PRO A 206 5.09 -29.42 7.49
CA PRO A 206 3.65 -29.71 7.35
C PRO A 206 2.89 -28.66 6.54
N LEU A 207 3.24 -27.38 6.70
CA LEU A 207 2.57 -26.29 5.99
C LEU A 207 2.82 -26.36 4.49
N PHE A 208 4.05 -26.63 4.05
CA PHE A 208 4.37 -26.85 2.63
C PHE A 208 3.66 -28.10 2.10
N ALA A 209 3.68 -29.22 2.83
CA ALA A 209 2.99 -30.44 2.41
C ALA A 209 1.48 -30.19 2.22
N SER A 210 0.85 -29.42 3.11
CA SER A 210 -0.55 -29.02 2.97
C SER A 210 -0.78 -28.07 1.81
N ALA A 211 0.08 -27.06 1.62
CA ALA A 211 -0.02 -26.13 0.51
C ALA A 211 0.08 -26.82 -0.86
N PHE A 212 1.00 -27.78 -1.02
CA PHE A 212 1.11 -28.59 -2.25
C PHE A 212 -0.13 -29.45 -2.49
N ARG A 213 -0.66 -30.10 -1.44
CA ARG A 213 -1.89 -30.89 -1.54
C ARG A 213 -3.07 -30.03 -1.99
N ARG A 214 -3.25 -28.85 -1.38
CA ARG A 214 -4.31 -27.91 -1.78
C ARG A 214 -4.13 -27.39 -3.21
N ALA A 215 -2.90 -27.18 -3.65
CA ALA A 215 -2.63 -26.77 -5.03
C ALA A 215 -3.05 -27.87 -6.02
N ASP A 216 -2.76 -29.13 -5.71
CA ASP A 216 -3.13 -30.29 -6.53
C ASP A 216 -4.64 -30.53 -6.55
N GLU A 217 -5.30 -30.46 -5.39
CA GLU A 217 -6.75 -30.51 -5.27
C GLU A 217 -7.44 -29.37 -6.05
N LEU A 218 -6.90 -28.15 -5.96
CA LEU A 218 -7.41 -27.00 -6.71
C LEU A 218 -7.21 -27.18 -8.21
N ALA A 219 -6.04 -27.64 -8.65
CA ALA A 219 -5.75 -27.89 -10.06
C ALA A 219 -6.72 -28.94 -10.63
N THR A 220 -6.88 -30.08 -9.95
CA THR A 220 -7.82 -31.14 -10.33
C THR A 220 -9.25 -30.62 -10.38
N ALA A 221 -9.68 -29.84 -9.37
CA ALA A 221 -11.02 -29.24 -9.36
C ALA A 221 -11.23 -28.22 -10.48
N MET A 222 -10.18 -27.48 -10.86
CA MET A 222 -10.21 -26.57 -12.00
C MET A 222 -10.35 -27.33 -13.32
N GLU A 223 -9.63 -28.44 -13.50
CA GLU A 223 -9.73 -29.30 -14.69
C GLU A 223 -11.13 -29.92 -14.85
N ILE A 224 -11.71 -30.44 -13.75
CA ILE A 224 -13.08 -30.99 -13.75
C ILE A 224 -14.11 -29.93 -14.14
N ARG A 225 -13.89 -28.66 -13.75
CA ARG A 225 -14.71 -27.51 -14.16
C ARG A 225 -14.38 -26.99 -15.57
N CYS A 226 -13.64 -27.76 -16.36
CA CYS A 226 -13.19 -27.43 -17.70
C CYS A 226 -12.40 -26.10 -17.76
N TYR A 227 -11.58 -25.83 -16.74
CA TYR A 227 -10.78 -24.61 -16.72
C TYR A 227 -9.64 -24.69 -17.73
N ARG A 228 -9.69 -23.85 -18.77
CA ARG A 228 -8.60 -23.71 -19.77
C ARG A 228 -7.86 -22.38 -19.59
N PRO A 229 -6.54 -22.37 -19.29
CA PRO A 229 -5.72 -21.16 -19.32
C PRO A 229 -5.77 -20.48 -20.70
N GLY A 230 -5.72 -19.14 -20.75
CA GLY A 230 -5.72 -18.38 -22.01
C GLY A 230 -7.04 -18.30 -22.80
N ALA A 231 -8.08 -19.06 -22.44
CA ALA A 231 -9.38 -18.98 -23.12
C ALA A 231 -10.10 -17.65 -22.85
N ASN A 232 -10.83 -17.12 -23.85
CA ASN A 232 -11.69 -15.96 -23.65
C ASN A 232 -12.80 -16.29 -22.68
N ARG A 233 -12.91 -15.52 -21.59
CA ARG A 233 -13.82 -15.77 -20.48
C ARG A 233 -14.68 -14.56 -20.15
N THR A 234 -15.89 -14.86 -19.69
CA THR A 234 -16.79 -13.87 -19.09
C THR A 234 -16.38 -13.62 -17.64
N ARG A 235 -16.38 -12.36 -17.22
CA ARG A 235 -16.10 -11.96 -15.84
C ARG A 235 -17.40 -11.76 -15.08
N MET A 236 -17.53 -12.44 -13.95
CA MET A 236 -18.68 -12.30 -13.05
C MET A 236 -18.67 -10.94 -12.33
N HIS A 237 -17.49 -10.47 -11.90
CA HIS A 237 -17.35 -9.15 -11.29
C HIS A 237 -16.69 -8.20 -12.29
N GLN A 238 -17.44 -7.18 -12.73
CA GLN A 238 -16.95 -6.17 -13.67
C GLN A 238 -16.92 -4.81 -12.98
N LEU A 239 -15.75 -4.20 -12.97
CA LEU A 239 -15.57 -2.81 -12.53
C LEU A 239 -16.20 -1.88 -13.58
N ARG A 240 -17.03 -0.93 -13.13
CA ARG A 240 -17.82 -0.04 -14.00
C ARG A 240 -17.59 1.40 -13.59
N PHE A 241 -16.92 2.16 -14.47
CA PHE A 241 -16.71 3.59 -14.28
C PHE A 241 -18.04 4.33 -14.15
N HIS A 242 -18.18 5.11 -13.09
CA HIS A 242 -19.28 6.03 -12.90
C HIS A 242 -18.83 7.46 -13.21
N CYS A 243 -19.78 8.39 -13.42
CA CYS A 243 -19.46 9.80 -13.70
C CYS A 243 -18.58 10.45 -12.61
N ARG A 244 -18.70 9.98 -11.37
CA ARG A 244 -17.88 10.42 -10.23
C ARG A 244 -16.41 10.08 -10.40
N ASP A 245 -16.10 8.94 -11.01
CA ASP A 245 -14.74 8.49 -11.26
C ASP A 245 -14.03 9.40 -12.28
N TYR A 246 -14.74 9.76 -13.35
CA TYR A 246 -14.23 10.72 -14.33
C TYR A 246 -13.97 12.09 -13.70
N ALA A 247 -14.86 12.57 -12.82
CA ALA A 247 -14.65 13.84 -12.12
C ALA A 247 -13.41 13.82 -11.23
N VAL A 248 -13.17 12.73 -10.49
CA VAL A 248 -11.98 12.58 -9.62
C VAL A 248 -10.71 12.46 -10.46
N LEU A 249 -10.72 11.69 -11.55
CA LEU A 249 -9.58 11.58 -12.46
C LEU A 249 -9.26 12.91 -13.13
N ALA A 250 -10.27 13.62 -13.64
CA ALA A 250 -10.08 14.93 -14.25
C ALA A 250 -9.53 15.93 -13.23
N GLY A 251 -10.10 16.00 -12.03
CA GLY A 251 -9.64 16.91 -10.97
C GLY A 251 -8.19 16.64 -10.54
N THR A 252 -7.82 15.37 -10.34
CA THR A 252 -6.44 15.00 -9.99
C THR A 252 -5.46 15.17 -11.15
N GLY A 253 -5.89 14.94 -12.39
CA GLY A 253 -5.09 15.21 -13.59
C GLY A 253 -4.83 16.69 -13.81
N VAL A 254 -5.84 17.54 -13.64
CA VAL A 254 -5.69 19.00 -13.72
C VAL A 254 -4.74 19.51 -12.65
N LEU A 255 -4.87 19.04 -11.41
CA LEU A 255 -3.95 19.37 -10.31
C LEU A 255 -2.50 19.00 -10.67
N PHE A 256 -2.28 17.80 -11.21
CA PHE A 256 -0.97 17.35 -11.64
C PHE A 256 -0.38 18.26 -12.73
N LEU A 257 -1.18 18.63 -13.74
CA LEU A 257 -0.75 19.54 -14.81
C LEU A 257 -0.40 20.94 -14.27
N ILE A 258 -1.20 21.49 -13.35
CA ILE A 258 -0.92 22.79 -12.72
C ILE A 258 0.44 22.76 -12.01
N VAL A 259 0.72 21.70 -11.24
CA VAL A 259 2.01 21.54 -10.56
C VAL A 259 3.16 21.45 -11.56
N LEU A 260 2.95 20.77 -12.69
CA LEU A 260 3.95 20.61 -13.74
C LEU A 260 4.26 21.95 -14.44
N VAL A 261 3.22 22.75 -14.72
CA VAL A 261 3.38 24.10 -15.29
C VAL A 261 4.08 25.02 -14.30
N MET A 262 3.69 24.99 -13.01
CA MET A 262 4.38 25.77 -11.97
C MET A 262 5.85 25.40 -11.83
N ARG A 263 6.21 24.14 -12.09
CA ARG A 263 7.61 23.70 -12.12
C ARG A 263 8.35 24.20 -13.36
N TRP A 264 7.69 24.30 -14.51
CA TRP A 264 8.32 24.77 -15.75
C TRP A 264 8.55 26.28 -15.76
N TRP A 265 7.73 27.04 -15.04
CA TRP A 265 7.82 28.51 -14.97
C TRP A 265 8.54 29.06 -13.73
N GLY A 266 8.92 28.22 -12.77
CA GLY A 266 9.64 28.62 -11.55
C GLY A 266 11.00 27.95 -11.46
#